data_AF-A0A5C4R1I0-F1
#
_entry.id   AF-A0A5C4R1I0-F1
#
_cell.length_a   1.000
_cell.length_b   1.000
_cell.length_c   1.000
_cell.angle_alpha   90.00
_cell.angle_beta   90.00
_cell.angle_gamma   90.00
#
_symmetry.space_group_name_H-M   'P 1'
#
loop_
_entity.id
_entity.type
_entity.pdbx_description
1 polymer ?
#
loop_
_entity_poly.entity_id
_entity_poly.type
_entity_poly.pdbx_seq_one_letter_code
_entity_poly.pdbx_strand_id
1 'polypeptide(L)' 'MSDDLLDEIEQRAMAERILLNILRATLAFPEAMDRSGVATMISAAATERQRHGDYGAADLLRHWRVMVDGWD' A
#
# COMPACT_ATOMS: atom_id res chain seq x y z
N MET A 1 3.40 -25.52 7.25
CA MET A 1 3.72 -24.08 7.23
C MET A 1 3.41 -23.55 8.62
N SER A 2 4.24 -22.66 9.19
CA SER A 2 3.92 -22.04 10.48
C SER A 2 2.82 -21.00 10.30
N ASP A 3 2.06 -20.73 11.36
CA ASP A 3 1.01 -19.69 11.37
C ASP A 3 1.60 -18.30 11.09
N ASP A 4 2.80 -18.01 11.61
CA ASP A 4 3.50 -16.75 11.35
C ASP A 4 3.80 -16.54 9.85
N LEU A 5 4.18 -17.60 9.13
CA LEU A 5 4.48 -17.53 7.70
C LEU A 5 3.18 -17.37 6.87
N LEU A 6 2.07 -17.93 7.34
CA LEU A 6 0.76 -17.69 6.72
C LEU A 6 0.34 -16.23 6.88
N ASP A 7 0.46 -15.68 8.09
CA ASP A 7 0.14 -14.28 8.39
C ASP A 7 0.98 -13.31 7.56
N GLU A 8 2.30 -13.53 7.45
CA GLU A 8 3.18 -12.72 6.59
C GLU A 8 2.73 -12.73 5.12
N ILE A 9 2.35 -13.90 4.59
CA ILE A 9 1.86 -14.04 3.21
C ILE A 9 0.53 -13.29 3.03
N GLU A 10 -0.39 -13.42 3.97
CA GLU A 10 -1.70 -12.75 3.93
C GLU A 10 -1.55 -11.23 3.99
N GLN A 11 -0.72 -10.72 4.88
CA GLN A 11 -0.46 -9.29 5.02
C GLN A 11 0.24 -8.70 3.80
N ARG A 12 1.17 -9.45 3.19
CA ARG A 12 1.78 -9.05 1.92
C ARG A 12 0.75 -9.00 0.79
N ALA A 13 -0.08 -10.04 0.65
CA ALA A 13 -1.13 -10.08 -0.37
C ALA A 13 -2.13 -8.93 -0.22
N MET A 14 -2.45 -8.56 1.03
CA MET A 14 -3.28 -7.40 1.35
C MET A 14 -2.64 -6.10 0.84
N ALA A 15 -1.37 -5.86 1.18
CA ALA A 15 -0.64 -4.67 0.72
C ALA A 15 -0.59 -4.60 -0.82
N GLU A 16 -0.23 -5.70 -1.49
CA GLU A 16 -0.15 -5.79 -2.95
C GLU A 16 -1.51 -5.49 -3.60
N ARG A 17 -2.61 -5.99 -3.04
CA ARG A 17 -3.96 -5.69 -3.53
C ARG A 17 -4.32 -4.21 -3.42
N ILE A 18 -3.91 -3.54 -2.34
CA ILE A 18 -4.09 -2.09 -2.17
C ILE A 18 -3.29 -1.34 -3.24
N LEU A 19 -2.03 -1.70 -3.46
CA LEU A 19 -1.18 -1.08 -4.47
C LEU A 19 -1.79 -1.22 -5.88
N LEU A 20 -2.26 -2.42 -6.24
CA LEU A 20 -2.91 -2.67 -7.53
C LEU A 20 -4.19 -1.84 -7.70
N ASN A 21 -4.96 -1.61 -6.63
CA ASN A 21 -6.14 -0.75 -6.69
C ASN A 21 -5.78 0.73 -6.90
N ILE A 22 -4.70 1.21 -6.27
CA ILE A 22 -4.19 2.57 -6.49
C ILE A 22 -3.70 2.71 -7.93
N LEU A 23 -2.91 1.76 -8.44
CA LEU A 23 -2.45 1.75 -9.83
C LEU A 23 -3.61 1.70 -10.83
N ARG A 24 -4.64 0.88 -10.55
CA ARG A 24 -5.83 0.83 -11.39
C ARG A 24 -6.53 2.19 -11.43
N ALA A 25 -6.62 2.89 -10.31
CA ALA A 25 -7.22 4.23 -10.26
C ALA A 25 -6.40 5.26 -11.05
N THR A 26 -5.08 5.23 -10.98
CA THR A 26 -4.21 6.13 -11.77
C THR A 26 -4.31 5.84 -13.27
N LEU A 27 -4.44 4.56 -13.67
CA LEU A 27 -4.59 4.18 -15.08
C LEU A 27 -5.98 4.52 -15.65
N ALA A 28 -7.03 4.38 -14.84
CA ALA A 28 -8.39 4.70 -15.25
C ALA A 28 -8.60 6.22 -15.40
N PHE A 29 -7.85 7.02 -14.64
CA PHE A 29 -7.96 8.48 -14.63
C PHE A 29 -6.55 9.12 -14.60
N PRO A 30 -5.87 9.21 -15.76
CA PRO A 30 -4.45 9.60 -15.84
C PRO A 30 -4.10 10.97 -15.24
N GLU A 31 -5.04 11.90 -15.25
CA GLU A 31 -4.85 13.26 -14.68
C GLU A 31 -5.42 13.41 -13.26
N ALA A 32 -6.08 12.37 -12.72
CA ALA A 32 -6.74 12.48 -11.41
C ALA A 32 -5.79 12.31 -10.23
N MET A 33 -4.58 11.81 -10.45
CA MET A 33 -3.59 11.63 -9.40
C MET A 33 -2.19 11.92 -9.90
N ASP A 34 -1.62 12.97 -9.33
CA ASP A 34 -0.18 13.16 -9.34
C ASP A 34 0.50 12.24 -8.32
N ARG A 35 1.84 12.28 -8.31
CA ARG A 35 2.68 11.54 -7.35
C ARG A 35 2.28 11.78 -5.89
N SER A 36 1.93 13.02 -5.55
CA SER A 36 1.53 13.42 -4.19
C SER A 36 0.22 12.75 -3.78
N GLY A 37 -0.75 12.67 -4.70
CA GLY A 37 -2.00 11.96 -4.51
C GLY A 37 -1.79 10.47 -4.25
N VAL A 38 -0.91 9.83 -5.03
CA VAL A 38 -0.54 8.41 -4.83
C VAL A 38 0.10 8.20 -3.46
N ALA A 39 1.09 9.01 -3.08
CA ALA A 39 1.75 8.91 -1.78
C ALA A 39 0.78 9.12 -0.61
N THR A 40 -0.18 10.03 -0.77
CA THR A 40 -1.24 10.30 0.20
C THR A 40 -2.16 9.09 0.38
N MET A 41 -2.60 8.47 -0.73
CA MET A 41 -3.43 7.27 -0.66
C MET A 41 -2.72 6.09 0.00
N ILE A 42 -1.44 5.87 -0.33
CA ILE A 42 -0.63 4.82 0.31
C ILE A 42 -0.51 5.07 1.82
N SER A 43 -0.29 6.33 2.23
CA SER A 43 -0.19 6.71 3.66
C SER A 43 -1.51 6.49 4.41
N ALA A 44 -2.64 6.85 3.79
CA ALA A 44 -3.97 6.61 4.36
C ALA A 44 -4.24 5.11 4.51
N ALA A 45 -3.91 4.31 3.49
CA ALA A 45 -4.06 2.87 3.56
C ALA A 45 -3.18 2.24 4.64
N ALA A 46 -1.92 2.68 4.78
CA ALA A 46 -1.03 2.21 5.84
C ALA A 46 -1.59 2.50 7.24
N THR A 47 -2.12 3.70 7.44
CA THR A 47 -2.75 4.11 8.70
C THR A 47 -3.95 3.22 9.03
N GLU A 48 -4.78 2.91 8.04
CA GLU A 48 -5.95 2.05 8.24
C GLU A 48 -5.56 0.60 8.55
N ARG A 49 -4.56 0.06 7.84
CA ARG A 49 -4.00 -1.27 8.13
C ARG A 49 -3.46 -1.35 9.56
N GLN A 50 -2.72 -0.33 10.00
CA GLN A 50 -2.23 -0.25 11.39
C GLN A 50 -3.39 -0.23 12.41
N ARG A 51 -4.50 0.47 12.12
CA ARG A 51 -5.68 0.50 13.00
C ARG A 51 -6.37 -0.87 13.13
N HIS A 52 -6.26 -1.71 12.11
CA HIS A 52 -6.82 -3.07 12.11
C HIS A 52 -5.86 -4.13 12.67
N GLY A 53 -4.62 -3.76 12.99
CA GLY A 53 -3.60 -4.72 13.44
C GLY A 53 -2.84 -5.40 12.30
N ASP A 54 -3.06 -5.00 11.04
CA ASP A 54 -2.36 -5.50 9.86
C ASP A 54 -0.97 -4.86 9.74
N TYR A 55 -0.10 -5.07 10.73
CA TYR A 55 1.13 -4.27 10.89
C TYR A 55 2.16 -4.47 9.77
N GLY A 56 2.40 -5.69 9.32
CA GLY A 56 3.26 -6.00 8.18
C GLY A 56 2.74 -5.41 6.86
N ALA A 57 1.42 -5.40 6.66
CA ALA A 57 0.82 -4.70 5.52
C ALA A 57 1.04 -3.19 5.61
N ALA A 58 0.86 -2.61 6.80
CA ALA A 58 1.12 -1.19 7.05
C ALA A 58 2.59 -0.81 6.82
N ASP A 59 3.54 -1.66 7.23
CA ASP A 59 4.97 -1.47 7.04
C ASP A 59 5.35 -1.49 5.56
N LEU A 60 4.83 -2.46 4.79
CA LEU A 60 5.05 -2.52 3.34
C LEU A 60 4.52 -1.26 2.65
N LEU A 61 3.32 -0.82 3.00
CA LEU A 61 2.75 0.41 2.44
C LEU A 61 3.59 1.64 2.79
N ARG A 62 4.06 1.78 4.04
CA ARG A 62 4.96 2.87 4.44
C ARG A 62 6.27 2.85 3.65
N HIS A 63 6.85 1.67 3.45
CA HIS A 63 8.05 1.51 2.63
C HIS A 63 7.80 1.92 1.17
N TRP A 64 6.68 1.52 0.59
CA TRP A 64 6.33 1.88 -0.79
C TRP A 64 6.04 3.37 -0.96
N ARG A 65 5.43 4.02 0.04
CA ARG A 65 5.27 5.48 0.02
C ARG A 65 6.62 6.19 -0.09
N VAL A 66 7.66 5.72 0.60
CA VAL A 66 9.02 6.29 0.49
C VAL A 66 9.56 6.13 -0.94
N MET A 67 9.31 5.00 -1.60
CA MET A 67 9.70 4.83 -3.00
C MET A 67 8.94 5.77 -3.94
N VAL A 68 7.63 5.96 -3.73
CA VAL A 68 6.82 6.89 -4.52
C VAL A 68 7.31 8.33 -4.36
N ASP A 69 7.68 8.74 -3.15
CA ASP A 69 8.25 10.08 -2.92
C ASP A 69 9.55 10.31 -3.70
N GLY A 70 10.29 9.24 -4.01
CA GLY A 70 11.52 9.26 -4.79
C GLY A 70 11.35 9.07 -6.30
N TRP A 71 10.11 9.01 -6.82
CA TRP A 71 9.88 9.01 -8.28
C TRP A 71 10.09 10.42 -8.82
N ASP A 72 11.26 10.70 -9.36
CA ASP A 72 11.57 11.94 -10.10
C ASP A 72 10.79 12.03 -11.43
#